data_AF-A0A7Z9WN66-F1
#
_entry.id   AF-A0A7Z9WN66-F1
#
_cell.length_a   1.000
_cell.length_b   1.000
_cell.length_c   1.000
_cell.angle_alpha   90.00
_cell.angle_beta   90.00
_cell.angle_gamma   90.00
#
_symmetry.space_group_name_H-M   'P 1'
#
loop_
_entity.id
_entity.type
_entity.pdbx_description
1 polymer ?
#
loop_
_entity_poly.entity_id
_entity_poly.type
_entity_poly.pdbx_seq_one_letter_code
_entity_poly.pdbx_strand_id
1 'polypeptide(L)'
;MYPANVVVEYPERLSRWNLLLKVFLGWLYAGIPHGIALWLYGLVAGVVTFFAFWAILFTGRYPRGMFDFVVGYLRWRARVNTYFFLLRDEYPPFTGEE
;
A
#
# COMPACT_ATOMS: atom_id res chain seq x y z
N MET A 1 -3.54 -4.39 29.22
CA MET A 1 -3.00 -5.08 28.02
C MET A 1 -4.17 -5.78 27.35
N TYR A 2 -4.94 -5.05 26.54
CA TYR A 2 -6.08 -5.63 25.84
C TYR A 2 -5.55 -6.37 24.61
N PRO A 3 -5.74 -7.69 24.48
CA PRO A 3 -5.48 -8.36 23.22
C PRO A 3 -6.51 -7.82 22.23
N ALA A 4 -6.07 -7.03 21.25
CA ALA A 4 -6.90 -6.75 20.09
C ALA A 4 -7.11 -8.09 19.37
N ASN A 5 -8.22 -8.75 19.67
CA ASN A 5 -8.69 -9.90 18.89
C ASN A 5 -9.05 -9.36 17.51
N VAL A 6 -8.11 -9.44 16.58
CA VAL A 6 -8.36 -9.16 15.16
C VAL A 6 -9.11 -10.36 14.62
N VAL A 7 -10.43 -10.34 14.75
CA VAL A 7 -11.32 -11.31 14.11
C VAL A 7 -11.37 -10.93 12.63
N VAL A 8 -10.54 -11.60 11.84
CA VAL A 8 -10.62 -11.53 10.38
C VAL A 8 -11.70 -12.53 9.97
N GLU A 9 -12.84 -12.02 9.50
CA GLU A 9 -13.89 -12.84 8.87
C GLU A 9 -13.29 -13.45 7.59
N TYR A 10 -12.79 -14.68 7.70
CA TYR A 10 -12.24 -15.41 6.56
C TYR A 10 -13.41 -16.05 5.82
N PRO A 11 -13.74 -15.66 4.57
CA PRO A 11 -14.76 -16.36 3.81
C PRO A 11 -14.25 -17.78 3.52
N GLU A 12 -14.80 -18.77 4.24
CA GLU A 12 -14.41 -20.20 4.24
C GLU A 12 -14.50 -20.91 2.88
N ARG A 13 -14.88 -20.21 1.80
CA ARG A 13 -14.99 -20.78 0.45
C ARG A 13 -14.39 -19.87 -0.62
N LEU A 14 -13.06 -19.79 -0.67
CA LEU A 14 -12.40 -19.44 -1.93
C LEU A 14 -12.46 -20.64 -2.87
N SER A 15 -13.36 -20.59 -3.86
CA SER A 15 -13.34 -21.58 -4.93
C SER A 15 -11.97 -21.49 -5.62
N ARG A 16 -11.29 -22.63 -5.80
CA ARG A 16 -9.98 -22.73 -6.49
C ARG A 16 -10.02 -22.08 -7.88
N TRP A 17 -11.22 -22.01 -8.45
CA TRP A 17 -11.53 -21.38 -9.72
C TRP A 17 -11.57 -19.86 -9.66
N ASN A 18 -12.09 -19.27 -8.58
CA ASN A 18 -11.98 -17.84 -8.34
C ASN A 18 -10.52 -17.43 -8.09
N LEU A 19 -9.71 -18.29 -7.47
CA LEU A 19 -8.27 -18.02 -7.31
C LEU A 19 -7.55 -18.00 -8.67
N LEU A 20 -7.86 -18.94 -9.55
CA LEU A 20 -7.31 -18.95 -10.92
C LEU A 20 -7.80 -17.77 -11.76
N LEU A 21 -9.08 -17.39 -11.66
CA LEU A 21 -9.61 -16.19 -12.30
C LEU A 21 -9.01 -14.90 -11.71
N LYS A 22 -8.76 -14.84 -10.40
CA LYS A 22 -8.15 -13.70 -9.73
C LYS A 22 -6.65 -13.58 -10.07
N VAL A 23 -5.95 -14.69 -10.27
CA VAL A 23 -4.56 -14.71 -10.76
C VAL A 23 -4.48 -14.35 -12.25
N PHE A 24 -5.38 -14.87 -13.09
CA PHE A 24 -5.32 -14.70 -14.54
C PHE A 24 -5.98 -13.40 -15.05
N LEU A 25 -7.13 -13.03 -14.49
CA LEU A 25 -7.91 -11.83 -14.84
C LEU A 25 -7.87 -10.76 -13.74
N GLY A 26 -7.92 -11.17 -12.46
CA GLY A 26 -7.95 -10.25 -11.32
C GLY A 26 -6.64 -9.48 -11.11
N TRP A 27 -5.47 -10.06 -11.40
CA TRP A 27 -4.19 -9.36 -11.36
C TRP A 27 -4.17 -8.21 -12.37
N LEU A 28 -4.71 -8.44 -13.58
CA LEU A 28 -4.79 -7.42 -14.61
C LEU A 28 -5.80 -6.33 -14.23
N TYR A 29 -7.00 -6.72 -13.78
CA TYR A 29 -8.08 -5.78 -13.46
C TYR A 29 -7.85 -4.98 -12.17
N ALA A 30 -7.32 -5.61 -11.11
CA ALA A 30 -7.05 -4.94 -9.83
C ALA A 30 -5.61 -4.41 -9.72
N GLY A 31 -4.65 -5.01 -10.44
CA GLY A 31 -3.25 -4.59 -10.43
C GLY A 31 -2.89 -3.48 -11.40
N ILE A 32 -3.60 -3.31 -12.50
CA ILE A 32 -3.39 -2.11 -13.34
C ILE A 32 -3.79 -0.83 -12.58
N PRO A 33 -4.99 -0.70 -11.99
CA PRO A 33 -5.39 0.52 -11.27
C PRO A 33 -4.46 0.83 -10.10
N HIS A 34 -4.15 -0.17 -9.27
CA HIS A 34 -3.25 0.01 -8.12
C HIS A 34 -1.81 0.24 -8.53
N GLY A 35 -1.34 -0.43 -9.59
CA GLY A 35 0.00 -0.25 -10.13
C GLY A 35 0.19 1.16 -10.66
N ILE A 36 -0.76 1.69 -11.44
CA ILE A 36 -0.72 3.07 -11.95
C ILE A 36 -0.77 4.07 -10.81
N ALA A 37 -1.71 3.89 -9.88
CA ALA A 37 -1.86 4.80 -8.76
C ALA A 37 -0.61 4.79 -7.87
N LEU A 38 -0.02 3.61 -7.56
CA LEU A 38 1.24 3.51 -6.81
C LEU A 38 2.40 4.14 -7.54
N TRP A 39 2.44 3.99 -8.86
CA TRP A 39 3.50 4.57 -9.67
C TRP A 39 3.45 6.10 -9.65
N LEU A 40 2.26 6.69 -9.82
CA LEU A 40 2.05 8.14 -9.72
C LEU A 40 2.38 8.66 -8.32
N TYR A 41 1.86 8.00 -7.28
CA TYR A 41 2.10 8.40 -5.89
C TYR A 41 3.58 8.24 -5.50
N GLY A 42 4.23 7.20 -6.01
CA GLY A 42 5.66 6.95 -5.83
C GLY A 42 6.55 7.99 -6.50
N LEU A 43 6.12 8.54 -7.65
CA LEU A 43 6.82 9.65 -8.31
C LEU A 43 6.78 10.91 -7.43
N VAL A 44 5.62 11.24 -6.86
CA VAL A 44 5.50 12.34 -5.89
C VAL A 44 6.34 12.06 -4.64
N ALA A 45 6.33 10.83 -4.12
CA ALA A 45 7.12 10.46 -2.94
C ALA A 45 8.62 10.56 -3.21
N GLY A 46 9.08 10.23 -4.42
CA GLY A 46 10.46 10.41 -4.85
C GLY A 46 10.88 11.88 -4.88
N VAL A 47 10.04 12.75 -5.44
CA VAL A 47 10.27 14.20 -5.46
C VAL A 47 10.29 14.76 -4.02
N VAL A 48 9.33 14.38 -3.18
CA VAL A 48 9.28 14.79 -1.76
C VAL A 48 10.53 14.33 -1.01
N THR A 49 10.98 13.09 -1.24
CA THR A 49 12.20 12.55 -0.61
C THR A 49 13.44 13.31 -1.07
N PHE A 50 13.52 13.69 -2.35
CA PHE A 50 14.62 14.50 -2.88
C PHE A 50 14.67 15.87 -2.20
N PHE A 51 13.53 16.55 -2.02
CA PHE A 51 13.49 17.81 -1.27
C PHE A 51 13.77 17.62 0.22
N ALA A 52 13.27 16.52 0.82
CA ALA A 52 13.55 16.18 2.21
C ALA A 52 15.04 15.97 2.47
N PHE A 53 15.78 15.36 1.53
CA PHE A 53 17.23 15.22 1.61
C PHE A 53 17.93 16.58 1.77
N TRP A 54 17.59 17.55 0.91
CA TRP A 54 18.13 18.90 1.03
C TRP A 54 17.67 19.59 2.32
N ALA A 55 16.40 19.45 2.70
CA ALA A 55 15.88 20.03 3.94
C ALA A 55 16.62 19.50 5.17
N ILE A 56 16.96 18.21 5.21
CA ILE A 56 17.74 17.60 6.29
C ILE A 56 19.18 18.12 6.27
N LEU A 57 19.78 18.26 5.08
CA LEU A 57 21.16 18.75 4.95
C LEU A 57 21.31 20.16 5.55
N PHE A 58 20.34 21.04 5.33
CA PHE A 58 20.38 22.42 5.84
C PHE A 58 19.83 22.57 7.26
N THR A 59 18.80 21.80 7.63
CA THR A 59 18.04 22.00 8.88
C THR A 59 18.42 20.99 9.97
N GLY A 60 19.08 19.88 9.60
CA GLY A 60 19.40 18.75 10.47
C GLY A 60 18.17 17.96 10.93
N ARG A 61 16.99 18.23 10.36
CA ARG A 61 15.69 17.70 10.81
C ARG A 61 14.87 17.30 9.58
N TYR A 62 14.18 16.17 9.66
CA TYR A 62 13.23 15.76 8.62
C TYR A 62 11.92 16.54 8.78
N PRO A 63 11.45 17.32 7.78
CA PRO A 63 10.18 18.02 7.85
C PRO A 63 9.01 17.04 8.04
N ARG A 64 8.22 17.19 9.11
CA ARG A 64 7.17 16.21 9.49
C ARG A 64 6.18 15.93 8.35
N GLY A 65 5.68 16.96 7.64
CA GLY A 65 4.74 16.74 6.53
C GLY A 65 5.31 15.92 5.37
N MET A 66 6.61 16.04 5.08
CA MET A 66 7.28 15.21 4.06
C MET A 66 7.44 13.77 4.54
N PHE A 67 7.77 13.60 5.83
CA PHE A 67 7.89 12.28 6.45
C PHE A 67 6.56 11.53 6.44
N ASP A 68 5.49 12.18 6.90
CA ASP A 68 4.15 11.61 6.97
C ASP A 68 3.66 11.19 5.58
N PHE A 69 3.95 11.99 4.55
CA PHE A 69 3.62 11.66 3.16
C PHE A 69 4.35 10.39 2.67
N VAL A 70 5.66 10.30 2.88
CA VAL A 70 6.47 9.15 2.45
C VAL A 70 6.06 7.89 3.21
N VAL A 71 5.76 7.99 4.51
CA VAL A 71 5.27 6.88 5.34
C VAL A 71 3.89 6.41 4.87
N GLY A 72 2.98 7.33 4.54
CA GLY A 72 1.67 7.01 3.97
C GLY A 72 1.79 6.24 2.66
N TYR A 73 2.68 6.67 1.77
CA TYR A 73 2.99 5.95 0.52
C TYR A 73 3.54 4.54 0.79
N LEU A 74 4.50 4.39 1.70
CA LEU A 74 5.09 3.08 2.03
C LEU A 74 4.05 2.13 2.64
N ARG A 75 3.16 2.63 3.51
CA ARG A 75 2.05 1.85 4.08
C ARG A 75 1.09 1.35 3.02
N TRP A 76 0.66 2.24 2.12
CA TRP A 76 -0.23 1.86 1.03
C TRP A 76 0.44 0.85 0.08
N ARG A 77 1.72 1.07 -0.28
CA ARG A 77 2.51 0.11 -1.06
C ARG A 77 2.60 -1.25 -0.38
N ALA A 78 2.83 -1.30 0.93
CA ALA A 78 2.88 -2.55 1.69
C ALA A 78 1.54 -3.30 1.65
N ARG A 79 0.40 -2.60 1.82
CA ARG A 79 -0.95 -3.19 1.71
C ARG A 79 -1.23 -3.77 0.32
N VAL A 80 -0.85 -3.04 -0.72
CA VAL A 80 -1.00 -3.52 -2.10
C VAL A 80 -0.12 -4.75 -2.34
N ASN A 81 1.10 -4.76 -1.79
CA ASN A 81 2.00 -5.89 -1.94
C ASN A 81 1.51 -7.14 -1.20
N THR A 82 0.95 -7.01 0.00
CA THR A 82 0.36 -8.15 0.73
C THR A 82 -0.90 -8.69 0.04
N TYR A 83 -1.69 -7.86 -0.64
CA TYR A 83 -2.77 -8.32 -1.52
C TYR A 83 -2.23 -9.12 -2.73
N PHE A 84 -1.20 -8.60 -3.40
CA PHE A 84 -0.61 -9.28 -4.56
C PHE A 84 0.12 -10.57 -4.22
N PHE A 85 0.75 -10.64 -3.06
CA PHE A 85 1.37 -11.88 -2.58
C PHE A 85 0.38 -12.88 -1.98
N LEU A 86 -0.94 -12.63 -2.03
CA LEU A 86 -2.00 -13.47 -1.44
C LEU A 86 -1.86 -13.66 0.08
N LEU A 87 -1.11 -12.78 0.76
CA LEU A 87 -1.06 -12.76 2.23
C LEU A 87 -2.38 -12.24 2.81
N ARG A 88 -3.16 -11.47 2.04
CA ARG A 88 -4.52 -11.04 2.37
C ARG A 88 -5.42 -10.98 1.14
N ASP A 89 -6.68 -11.40 1.31
CA ASP A 89 -7.68 -11.42 0.24
C ASP A 89 -8.53 -10.15 0.13
N GLU A 90 -8.49 -9.29 1.15
CA GLU A 90 -9.20 -8.01 1.20
C GLU A 90 -8.58 -6.98 0.26
N TYR A 91 -9.42 -6.37 -0.56
CA TYR A 91 -9.03 -5.31 -1.47
C TYR A 91 -8.61 -4.06 -0.67
N PRO A 92 -7.36 -3.59 -0.81
CA PRO A 92 -6.88 -2.45 -0.04
C PRO A 92 -7.59 -1.17 -0.49
N PRO A 93 -8.02 -0.29 0.43
CA PRO A 93 -8.58 1.00 0.08
C PRO A 93 -7.50 1.89 -0.59
N PHE A 94 -7.93 2.74 -1.53
CA PHE A 94 -7.09 3.72 -2.24
C PHE A 94 -6.73 4.93 -1.36
N THR A 95 -6.40 4.69 -0.09
CA THR A 95 -6.07 5.74 0.87
C THR A 95 -4.78 5.40 1.59
N GLY A 96 -4.04 6.42 2.02
CA GLY A 96 -2.86 6.29 2.90
C GLY A 96 -3.20 6.43 4.38
N GLU A 97 -4.45 6.75 4.71
CA GLU A 97 -4.92 7.09 6.05
C GLU A 97 -5.63 5.89 6.68
N GLU A 98 -5.27 5.61 7.94
CA GLU A 98 -5.98 4.82 8.95
C GLU A 98 -5.99 5.65 10.24
#